data_AF-A0AA42AWI8-F1
#
_entry.id   AF-A0AA42AWI8-F1
#
_cell.length_a   1.000
_cell.length_b   1.000
_cell.length_c   1.000
_cell.angle_alpha   90.00
_cell.angle_beta   90.00
_cell.angle_gamma   90.00
#
_symmetry.space_group_name_H-M   'P 1'
#
loop_
_entity.id
_entity.type
_entity.pdbx_description
1 polymer ?
#
loop_
_entity_poly.entity_id
_entity_poly.type
_entity_poly.pdbx_seq_one_letter_code
_entity_poly.pdbx_strand_id
1 'polypeptide(L)'
;MSWSHFTAEGDVEFKAVLFVPPKAPHDLYESYYNANKSNLKLYVRRVFISDEFDDLLPKYLNFLMGLVDSDTLPLNVSREMLQQHSSLKTIKKKLIRKALDMIRRIAEEDPEESSEKDKTDAEKTDDNDEKKGQYAKFWNEFGKSIKLGIIEDAANRGRLAKLLRFESSKSDGKLVSLDQYIKRMKSGQKDIFYITGSSKEQLEKSPFLERLTKKNYEVIFFTDPVDEYLMQYLMDYEDHKFQNVSKEGLKIGKDSKDKDKELKDSFKDLTKWWKDALVTENVDSVKLSNRLADSPCVVVTSKFGWSANMERIMQSQTLSDASKQAYMRGKRVLEINPRHPIIKELQERVAQDPE
;
A
#
# COMPACT_ATOMS: atom_id res chain seq x y z
N MET A 1 -23.42 5.39 3.40
CA MET A 1 -22.47 6.14 2.56
C MET A 1 -22.79 5.96 1.09
N SER A 2 -22.91 4.72 0.61
CA SER A 2 -23.36 4.42 -0.75
C SER A 2 -24.12 3.10 -0.78
N TRP A 3 -24.91 2.85 -1.82
CA TRP A 3 -25.61 1.60 -2.03
C TRP A 3 -25.66 1.20 -3.50
N SER A 4 -25.88 -0.10 -3.73
CA SER A 4 -26.09 -0.64 -5.05
C SER A 4 -27.16 -1.72 -5.00
N HIS A 5 -28.23 -1.52 -5.76
CA HIS A 5 -29.20 -2.57 -6.09
C HIS A 5 -28.88 -3.10 -7.48
N PHE A 6 -28.86 -4.42 -7.64
CA PHE A 6 -28.68 -5.02 -8.95
C PHE A 6 -29.37 -6.38 -9.04
N THR A 7 -29.73 -6.75 -10.27
CA THR A 7 -30.13 -8.10 -10.63
C THR A 7 -28.97 -8.75 -11.39
N ALA A 8 -28.67 -9.99 -11.06
CA ALA A 8 -27.67 -10.80 -11.70
C ALA A 8 -28.38 -11.93 -12.46
N GLU A 9 -28.19 -11.99 -13.78
CA GLU A 9 -28.79 -13.00 -14.67
C GLU A 9 -27.74 -14.02 -15.16
N GLY A 10 -28.17 -15.12 -15.78
CA GLY A 10 -27.32 -16.20 -16.31
C GLY A 10 -27.37 -17.47 -15.45
N ASP A 11 -26.23 -18.16 -15.27
CA ASP A 11 -26.15 -19.46 -14.56
C ASP A 11 -26.74 -19.47 -13.14
N VAL A 12 -26.74 -18.31 -12.49
CA VAL A 12 -27.41 -18.08 -11.21
C VAL A 12 -28.12 -16.74 -11.27
N GLU A 13 -29.41 -16.80 -11.01
CA GLU A 13 -30.28 -15.63 -10.95
C GLU A 13 -30.50 -15.20 -9.49
N PHE A 14 -30.20 -13.93 -9.21
CA PHE A 14 -30.46 -13.33 -7.90
C PHE A 14 -30.55 -11.80 -7.98
N LYS A 15 -31.21 -11.22 -6.99
CA LYS A 15 -31.23 -9.77 -6.72
C LYS A 15 -30.42 -9.50 -5.46
N ALA A 16 -29.70 -8.40 -5.43
CA ALA A 16 -28.95 -8.01 -4.25
C ALA A 16 -28.99 -6.51 -4.04
N VAL A 17 -29.04 -6.13 -2.76
CA VAL A 17 -28.82 -4.76 -2.30
C VAL A 17 -27.60 -4.79 -1.40
N LEU A 18 -26.57 -4.03 -1.78
CA LEU A 18 -25.36 -3.81 -0.99
C LEU A 18 -25.32 -2.37 -0.50
N PHE A 19 -24.81 -2.17 0.70
CA PHE A 19 -24.70 -0.87 1.35
C PHE A 19 -23.35 -0.73 2.06
N VAL A 20 -22.70 0.40 1.84
CA VAL A 20 -21.51 0.83 2.60
C VAL A 20 -21.97 1.65 3.81
N PRO A 21 -21.77 1.16 5.05
CA PRO A 21 -22.08 1.95 6.24
C PRO A 21 -21.31 3.27 6.29
N PRO A 22 -21.85 4.30 6.94
CA PRO A 22 -21.15 5.57 7.10
C PRO A 22 -19.96 5.50 8.07
N LYS A 23 -19.92 4.48 8.95
CA LYS A 23 -18.86 4.25 9.93
C LYS A 23 -18.52 2.78 10.03
N ALA A 24 -17.26 2.46 10.27
CA ALA A 24 -16.82 1.13 10.57
C ALA A 24 -17.30 0.69 11.98
N PRO A 25 -17.74 -0.56 12.16
CA PRO A 25 -17.90 -1.14 13.49
C PRO A 25 -16.56 -1.11 14.26
N HIS A 26 -16.61 -0.81 15.56
CA HIS A 26 -15.40 -0.66 16.39
C HIS A 26 -14.53 -1.93 16.41
N ASP A 27 -15.17 -3.10 16.32
CA ASP A 27 -14.57 -4.43 16.40
C ASP A 27 -14.19 -5.04 15.03
N LEU A 28 -14.38 -4.30 13.93
CA LEU A 28 -14.23 -4.79 12.55
C LEU A 28 -12.87 -5.46 12.30
N TYR A 29 -11.79 -4.93 12.87
CA TYR A 29 -10.43 -5.42 12.66
C TYR A 29 -9.87 -6.24 13.82
N GLU A 30 -10.41 -6.11 15.03
CA GLU A 30 -9.99 -6.90 16.19
C GLU A 30 -10.41 -8.36 16.04
N SER A 31 -11.63 -8.56 15.52
CA SER A 31 -12.21 -9.87 15.30
C SER A 31 -11.96 -10.40 13.88
N TYR A 32 -11.14 -9.73 13.06
CA TYR A 32 -11.04 -9.98 11.61
C TYR A 32 -10.87 -11.46 11.20
N TYR A 33 -9.99 -12.19 11.88
CA TYR A 33 -9.76 -13.62 11.59
C TYR A 33 -10.72 -14.56 12.31
N ASN A 34 -11.34 -14.13 13.40
CA ASN A 34 -12.11 -14.96 14.33
C ASN A 34 -13.63 -14.74 14.27
N ALA A 35 -14.08 -13.63 13.68
CA ALA A 35 -15.49 -13.35 13.46
C ALA A 35 -15.97 -14.04 12.18
N ASN A 36 -16.83 -15.03 12.38
CA ASN A 36 -17.62 -15.69 11.34
C ASN A 36 -19.00 -15.02 11.26
N LYS A 37 -19.00 -13.70 11.06
CA LYS A 37 -20.23 -12.91 10.97
C LYS A 37 -20.31 -12.22 9.62
N SER A 38 -21.21 -12.72 8.78
CA SER A 38 -21.60 -12.06 7.55
C SER A 38 -22.61 -10.95 7.86
N ASN A 39 -22.41 -9.78 7.27
CA ASN A 39 -23.39 -8.69 7.34
C ASN A 39 -24.39 -8.74 6.17
N LEU A 40 -24.36 -9.83 5.38
CA LEU A 40 -25.31 -10.11 4.31
C LEU A 40 -26.33 -11.15 4.73
N LYS A 41 -27.60 -10.85 4.51
CA LYS A 41 -28.71 -11.78 4.73
C LYS A 41 -29.06 -12.51 3.43
N LEU A 42 -29.11 -13.83 3.48
CA LEU A 42 -29.50 -14.65 2.33
C LEU A 42 -30.98 -15.00 2.38
N TYR A 43 -31.65 -14.77 1.27
CA TYR A 43 -33.03 -15.10 1.01
C TYR A 43 -33.11 -16.02 -0.21
N VAL A 44 -34.09 -16.94 -0.18
CA VAL A 44 -34.46 -17.73 -1.34
C VAL A 44 -35.95 -17.59 -1.55
N ARG A 45 -36.35 -17.08 -2.72
CA ARG A 45 -37.75 -16.78 -3.06
C ARG A 45 -38.42 -15.91 -1.99
N ARG A 46 -37.71 -14.87 -1.52
CA ARG A 46 -38.15 -13.96 -0.45
C ARG A 46 -38.32 -14.59 0.93
N VAL A 47 -37.85 -15.82 1.14
CA VAL A 47 -37.82 -16.47 2.46
C VAL A 47 -36.43 -16.35 3.05
N PHE A 48 -36.32 -15.84 4.28
CA PHE A 48 -35.04 -15.74 4.99
C PHE A 48 -34.46 -17.14 5.22
N ILE A 49 -33.19 -17.32 4.88
CA ILE A 49 -32.47 -18.58 5.03
C ILE A 49 -31.47 -18.49 6.19
N SER A 50 -30.48 -17.59 6.07
CA SER A 50 -29.51 -17.35 7.15
C SER A 50 -28.70 -16.07 6.89
N ASP A 51 -28.12 -15.54 7.96
CA ASP A 51 -27.16 -14.43 8.00
C ASP A 51 -25.75 -14.88 8.44
N GLU A 52 -25.54 -16.19 8.58
CA GLU A 52 -24.28 -16.83 8.96
C GLU A 52 -23.51 -17.37 7.73
N PHE A 53 -23.62 -16.68 6.59
CA PHE A 53 -22.96 -17.09 5.34
C PHE A 53 -21.66 -16.31 5.09
N ASP A 54 -20.56 -16.82 5.65
CA ASP A 54 -19.21 -16.26 5.47
C ASP A 54 -18.68 -16.40 4.03
N ASP A 55 -19.32 -17.21 3.20
CA ASP A 55 -18.85 -17.49 1.85
C ASP A 55 -19.28 -16.46 0.80
N LEU A 56 -20.29 -15.61 1.08
CA LEU A 56 -20.87 -14.69 0.08
C LEU A 56 -19.98 -13.49 -0.25
N LEU A 57 -19.21 -13.02 0.72
CA LEU A 57 -18.21 -11.96 0.54
C LEU A 57 -16.89 -12.39 1.18
N PRO A 58 -15.75 -11.92 0.67
CA PRO A 58 -14.47 -12.10 1.33
C PRO A 58 -14.39 -11.21 2.58
N LYS A 59 -13.56 -11.59 3.56
CA LYS A 59 -13.42 -10.90 4.85
C LYS A 59 -13.12 -9.40 4.72
N TYR A 60 -12.30 -9.03 3.73
CA TYR A 60 -11.98 -7.62 3.44
C TYR A 60 -13.19 -6.79 2.93
N LEU A 61 -14.35 -7.40 2.66
CA LEU A 61 -15.61 -6.72 2.34
C LEU A 61 -16.70 -6.97 3.39
N ASN A 62 -16.38 -7.59 4.54
CA ASN A 62 -17.39 -7.90 5.56
C ASN A 62 -18.03 -6.67 6.21
N PHE A 63 -17.48 -5.47 6.02
CA PHE A 63 -18.14 -4.24 6.44
C PHE A 63 -19.39 -3.90 5.62
N LEU A 64 -19.59 -4.53 4.45
CA LEU A 64 -20.77 -4.31 3.62
C LEU A 64 -22.01 -4.94 4.27
N MET A 65 -23.09 -4.17 4.31
CA MET A 65 -24.39 -4.65 4.76
C MET A 65 -25.30 -4.88 3.57
N GLY A 66 -26.23 -5.82 3.68
CA GLY A 66 -27.14 -6.05 2.57
C GLY A 66 -27.94 -7.33 2.64
N LEU A 67 -28.61 -7.60 1.53
CA LEU A 67 -29.33 -8.85 1.31
C LEU A 67 -29.11 -9.37 -0.09
N VAL A 68 -29.23 -10.69 -0.24
CA VAL A 68 -29.19 -11.42 -1.50
C VAL A 68 -30.44 -12.29 -1.55
N ASP A 69 -31.26 -12.16 -2.58
CA ASP A 69 -32.46 -12.99 -2.80
C ASP A 69 -32.31 -13.75 -4.12
N SER A 70 -32.29 -15.07 -4.05
CA SER A 70 -32.15 -15.94 -5.23
C SER A 70 -33.36 -16.84 -5.41
N ASP A 71 -33.86 -16.95 -6.64
CA ASP A 71 -34.99 -17.86 -6.94
C ASP A 71 -34.54 -19.29 -7.28
N THR A 72 -33.23 -19.47 -7.50
CA THR A 72 -32.62 -20.65 -8.14
C THR A 72 -31.70 -21.46 -7.23
N LEU A 73 -31.43 -21.00 -6.00
CA LEU A 73 -30.60 -21.75 -5.05
C LEU A 73 -31.33 -23.01 -4.54
N PRO A 74 -30.70 -24.20 -4.61
CA PRO A 74 -31.30 -25.42 -4.08
C PRO A 74 -31.28 -25.39 -2.55
N LEU A 75 -32.46 -25.39 -1.93
CA LEU A 75 -32.57 -25.51 -0.48
C LEU A 75 -32.47 -26.98 -0.06
N ASN A 76 -31.70 -27.24 1.01
CA ASN A 76 -31.74 -28.54 1.66
C ASN A 76 -33.07 -28.71 2.45
N VAL A 77 -33.37 -29.93 2.88
CA VAL A 77 -34.63 -30.25 3.57
C VAL A 77 -34.79 -29.46 4.88
N SER A 78 -33.70 -29.17 5.59
CA SER A 78 -33.75 -28.35 6.82
C SER A 78 -33.93 -26.86 6.58
N ARG A 79 -33.73 -26.36 5.33
CA ARG A 79 -33.68 -24.94 4.97
C ARG A 79 -32.66 -24.10 5.77
N GLU A 80 -31.79 -24.73 6.55
CA GLU A 80 -30.82 -24.08 7.42
C GLU A 80 -29.40 -24.11 6.84
N MET A 81 -29.08 -25.09 5.98
CA MET A 81 -27.73 -25.24 5.41
C MET A 81 -27.79 -25.41 3.89
N LEU A 82 -27.35 -24.40 3.15
CA LEU A 82 -27.09 -24.56 1.73
C LEU A 82 -25.90 -25.52 1.55
N GLN A 83 -26.11 -26.64 0.85
CA GLN A 83 -25.00 -27.48 0.40
C GLN A 83 -24.05 -26.63 -0.45
N GLN A 84 -22.73 -26.80 -0.29
CA GLN A 84 -21.69 -26.06 -1.02
C GLN A 84 -21.86 -26.25 -2.54
N HIS A 85 -22.68 -25.39 -3.14
CA HIS A 85 -23.03 -25.45 -4.56
C HIS A 85 -22.13 -24.53 -5.36
N SER A 86 -21.81 -24.92 -6.60
CA SER A 86 -21.06 -24.08 -7.55
C SER A 86 -21.67 -22.68 -7.72
N SER A 87 -23.00 -22.57 -7.58
CA SER A 87 -23.76 -21.32 -7.64
C SER A 87 -23.29 -20.27 -6.64
N LEU A 88 -22.90 -20.66 -5.41
CA LEU A 88 -22.45 -19.70 -4.39
C LEU A 88 -21.15 -19.01 -4.79
N LYS A 89 -20.23 -19.73 -5.47
CA LYS A 89 -18.99 -19.14 -6.00
C LYS A 89 -19.29 -18.10 -7.08
N THR A 90 -20.28 -18.37 -7.94
CA THR A 90 -20.73 -17.42 -8.97
C THR A 90 -21.39 -16.19 -8.34
N ILE A 91 -22.25 -16.37 -7.34
CA ILE A 91 -22.87 -15.27 -6.58
C ILE A 91 -21.77 -14.41 -5.94
N LYS A 92 -20.83 -15.02 -5.20
CA LYS A 92 -19.69 -14.33 -4.57
C LYS A 92 -18.91 -13.47 -5.58
N LYS A 93 -18.53 -14.04 -6.72
CA LYS A 93 -17.80 -13.31 -7.78
C LYS A 93 -18.58 -12.10 -8.29
N LYS A 94 -19.89 -12.24 -8.51
CA LYS A 94 -20.77 -11.14 -8.95
C LYS A 94 -20.93 -10.08 -7.86
N LEU A 95 -21.09 -10.48 -6.60
CA LEU A 95 -21.15 -9.58 -5.43
C LEU A 95 -19.87 -8.77 -5.27
N ILE A 96 -18.70 -9.41 -5.27
CA ILE A 96 -17.40 -8.73 -5.19
C ILE A 96 -17.28 -7.71 -6.33
N ARG A 97 -17.66 -8.10 -7.56
CA ARG A 97 -17.59 -7.18 -8.69
C ARG A 97 -18.45 -5.93 -8.48
N LYS A 98 -19.71 -6.09 -8.08
CA LYS A 98 -20.63 -4.98 -7.84
C LYS A 98 -20.25 -4.15 -6.63
N ALA A 99 -19.71 -4.76 -5.58
CA ALA A 99 -19.16 -4.07 -4.42
C ALA A 99 -18.00 -3.14 -4.80
N LEU A 100 -17.01 -3.63 -5.54
CA LEU A 100 -15.88 -2.82 -5.99
C LEU A 100 -16.31 -1.73 -6.98
N ASP A 101 -17.27 -2.00 -7.87
CA ASP A 101 -17.85 -0.98 -8.76
C ASP A 101 -18.58 0.12 -7.97
N MET A 102 -19.32 -0.25 -6.93
CA MET A 102 -19.99 0.70 -6.03
C MET A 102 -18.97 1.57 -5.30
N ILE A 103 -17.91 0.99 -4.72
CA ILE A 103 -16.86 1.75 -4.02
C ILE A 103 -16.12 2.67 -5.00
N ARG A 104 -15.80 2.17 -6.20
CA ARG A 104 -15.19 2.98 -7.26
C ARG A 104 -16.06 4.19 -7.62
N ARG A 105 -17.38 4.01 -7.70
CA ARG A 105 -18.32 5.11 -7.98
C ARG A 105 -18.27 6.19 -6.91
N ILE A 106 -18.05 5.84 -5.63
CA ILE A 106 -17.85 6.84 -4.56
C ILE A 106 -16.65 7.75 -4.90
N ALA A 107 -15.55 7.18 -5.43
CA ALA A 107 -14.40 7.97 -5.85
C ALA A 107 -14.68 8.81 -7.10
N GLU A 108 -15.34 8.23 -8.11
CA GLU A 108 -15.61 8.91 -9.38
C GLU A 108 -16.60 10.07 -9.23
N GLU A 109 -17.54 9.96 -8.30
CA GLU A 109 -18.53 11.00 -8.01
C GLU A 109 -18.04 12.04 -6.99
N ASP A 110 -16.85 11.88 -6.39
CA ASP A 110 -16.29 12.84 -5.43
C ASP A 110 -15.54 13.96 -6.18
N PRO A 111 -16.02 15.23 -6.12
CA PRO A 111 -15.37 16.34 -6.79
C PRO A 111 -13.90 16.57 -6.38
N GLU A 112 -13.49 16.14 -5.17
CA GLU A 112 -12.09 16.29 -4.71
C GLU A 112 -11.14 15.26 -5.33
N GLU A 113 -11.67 14.15 -5.85
CA GLU A 113 -10.89 13.10 -6.52
C GLU A 113 -10.63 13.45 -8.01
N SER A 114 -11.52 14.24 -8.61
CA SER A 114 -11.41 14.71 -9.99
C SER A 114 -10.24 15.69 -10.18
N SER A 115 -9.47 15.53 -11.27
CA SER A 115 -8.35 16.44 -11.54
C SER A 115 -8.87 17.81 -11.97
N GLU A 116 -8.13 18.90 -11.69
CA GLU A 116 -8.57 20.26 -12.05
C GLU A 116 -8.93 20.46 -13.52
N LYS A 117 -8.39 19.62 -14.43
CA LYS A 117 -8.72 19.65 -15.86
C LYS A 117 -10.06 18.99 -16.20
N ASP A 118 -10.59 18.12 -15.33
CA ASP A 118 -11.88 17.45 -15.51
C ASP A 118 -13.05 18.29 -14.93
N LYS A 119 -12.73 19.43 -14.30
CA LYS A 119 -13.71 20.31 -13.62
C LYS A 119 -14.41 21.30 -14.55
N THR A 120 -14.11 21.31 -15.85
CA THR A 120 -14.72 22.26 -16.81
C THR A 120 -16.12 21.87 -17.24
N ASP A 121 -16.52 20.59 -17.07
CA ASP A 121 -17.84 20.09 -17.52
C ASP A 121 -18.78 19.75 -16.34
N ALA A 122 -18.29 19.83 -15.09
CA ALA A 122 -19.10 19.63 -13.89
C ALA A 122 -19.74 20.97 -13.48
N GLU A 123 -20.79 21.37 -14.21
CA GLU A 123 -21.62 22.52 -13.84
C GLU A 123 -22.15 22.40 -12.41
N LYS A 124 -22.14 23.54 -11.72
CA LYS A 124 -22.51 23.72 -10.31
C LYS A 124 -23.98 23.36 -10.07
N THR A 125 -24.25 22.16 -9.57
CA THR A 125 -25.53 21.80 -8.93
C THR A 125 -25.34 21.67 -7.42
N ASP A 126 -26.37 22.01 -6.63
CA ASP A 126 -26.35 21.96 -5.15
C ASP A 126 -26.00 20.55 -4.59
N ASP A 127 -26.17 19.48 -5.38
CA ASP A 127 -25.78 18.10 -5.01
C ASP A 127 -24.26 17.88 -4.84
N ASN A 128 -23.41 18.80 -5.32
CA ASN A 128 -21.95 18.62 -5.26
C ASN A 128 -21.37 18.74 -3.83
N ASP A 129 -21.99 19.53 -2.95
CA ASP A 129 -21.50 19.70 -1.59
C ASP A 129 -21.71 18.44 -0.73
N GLU A 130 -22.76 17.65 -1.00
CA GLU A 130 -23.00 16.39 -0.28
C GLU A 130 -22.00 15.28 -0.68
N LYS A 131 -21.49 15.31 -1.91
CA LYS A 131 -20.56 14.31 -2.45
C LYS A 131 -19.09 14.62 -2.19
N LYS A 132 -18.78 15.88 -1.90
CA LYS A 132 -17.42 16.35 -1.60
C LYS A 132 -16.79 15.61 -0.42
N GLY A 133 -15.61 15.03 -0.65
CA GLY A 133 -14.84 14.31 0.35
C GLY A 133 -15.48 13.00 0.82
N GLN A 134 -16.49 12.47 0.12
CA GLN A 134 -17.09 11.18 0.45
C GLN A 134 -16.09 10.03 0.32
N TYR A 135 -15.18 10.08 -0.65
CA TYR A 135 -14.18 9.03 -0.79
C TYR A 135 -13.12 9.10 0.31
N ALA A 136 -12.73 10.31 0.73
CA ALA A 136 -11.87 10.49 1.90
C ALA A 136 -12.52 9.92 3.18
N LYS A 137 -13.83 10.17 3.39
CA LYS A 137 -14.61 9.56 4.49
C LYS A 137 -14.61 8.04 4.38
N PHE A 138 -14.87 7.48 3.19
CA PHE A 138 -14.78 6.04 2.94
C PHE A 138 -13.41 5.49 3.31
N TRP A 139 -12.35 6.14 2.83
CA TRP A 139 -10.97 5.70 3.04
C TRP A 139 -10.58 5.70 4.51
N ASN A 140 -11.01 6.71 5.27
CA ASN A 140 -10.72 6.79 6.70
C ASN A 140 -11.37 5.65 7.50
N GLU A 141 -12.56 5.19 7.11
CA GLU A 141 -13.28 4.11 7.78
C GLU A 141 -12.84 2.72 7.29
N PHE A 142 -12.65 2.56 5.97
CA PHE A 142 -12.51 1.25 5.32
C PHE A 142 -11.24 1.07 4.49
N GLY A 143 -10.32 2.04 4.48
CA GLY A 143 -9.06 1.96 3.72
C GLY A 143 -8.22 0.74 4.09
N LYS A 144 -8.16 0.39 5.38
CA LYS A 144 -7.49 -0.85 5.85
C LYS A 144 -8.12 -2.11 5.25
N SER A 145 -9.44 -2.13 5.07
CA SER A 145 -10.13 -3.24 4.38
C SER A 145 -9.71 -3.35 2.91
N ILE A 146 -9.58 -2.22 2.19
CA ILE A 146 -9.05 -2.23 0.81
C ILE A 146 -7.61 -2.75 0.77
N LYS A 147 -6.77 -2.33 1.73
CA LYS A 147 -5.37 -2.80 1.85
C LYS A 147 -5.30 -4.31 2.11
N LEU A 148 -6.17 -4.85 2.97
CA LEU A 148 -6.28 -6.30 3.21
C LEU A 148 -6.75 -7.04 1.96
N GLY A 149 -7.66 -6.46 1.18
CA GLY A 149 -8.06 -7.02 -0.11
C GLY A 149 -6.89 -7.19 -1.09
N ILE A 150 -5.93 -6.26 -1.13
CA ILE A 150 -4.72 -6.41 -1.96
C ILE A 150 -3.90 -7.64 -1.54
N ILE A 151 -3.82 -7.90 -0.24
CA ILE A 151 -3.07 -9.04 0.32
C ILE A 151 -3.78 -10.35 -0.01
N GLU A 152 -5.10 -10.40 0.22
CA GLU A 152 -5.87 -11.65 0.21
C GLU A 152 -6.48 -12.03 -1.15
N ASP A 153 -6.85 -11.06 -1.98
CA ASP A 153 -7.58 -11.30 -3.23
C ASP A 153 -6.73 -10.98 -4.46
N ALA A 154 -5.95 -11.98 -4.87
CA ALA A 154 -5.14 -11.89 -6.08
C ALA A 154 -5.96 -11.65 -7.36
N ALA A 155 -7.19 -12.16 -7.43
CA ALA A 155 -8.02 -12.06 -8.63
C ALA A 155 -8.58 -10.64 -8.83
N ASN A 156 -8.80 -9.89 -7.74
CA ASN A 156 -9.31 -8.51 -7.80
C ASN A 156 -8.25 -7.45 -7.46
N ARG A 157 -6.99 -7.84 -7.20
CA ARG A 157 -5.89 -6.93 -6.81
C ARG A 157 -5.76 -5.71 -7.72
N GLY A 158 -5.82 -5.89 -9.03
CA GLY A 158 -5.73 -4.78 -9.98
C GLY A 158 -6.85 -3.74 -9.84
N ARG A 159 -8.08 -4.18 -9.52
CA ARG A 159 -9.23 -3.28 -9.28
C ARG A 159 -9.13 -2.60 -7.92
N LEU A 160 -8.70 -3.35 -6.90
CA LEU A 160 -8.46 -2.83 -5.56
C LEU A 160 -7.34 -1.78 -5.54
N ALA A 161 -6.30 -1.93 -6.36
CA ALA A 161 -5.18 -1.00 -6.41
C ALA A 161 -5.62 0.42 -6.83
N LYS A 162 -6.63 0.52 -7.71
CA LYS A 162 -7.22 1.81 -8.14
C LYS A 162 -7.97 2.54 -7.01
N LEU A 163 -8.36 1.80 -5.97
CA LEU A 163 -9.06 2.31 -4.80
C LEU A 163 -8.11 2.80 -3.70
N LEU A 164 -6.80 2.53 -3.81
CA LEU A 164 -5.84 2.93 -2.80
C LEU A 164 -5.66 4.45 -2.76
N ARG A 165 -5.51 5.01 -1.56
CA ARG A 165 -5.17 6.41 -1.34
C ARG A 165 -4.07 6.54 -0.30
N PHE A 166 -3.17 7.49 -0.53
CA PHE A 166 -2.03 7.70 0.36
C PHE A 166 -1.69 9.18 0.44
N GLU A 167 -1.02 9.56 1.52
CA GLU A 167 -0.32 10.83 1.54
C GLU A 167 1.02 10.71 0.81
N SER A 168 1.51 11.82 0.29
CA SER A 168 2.81 11.88 -0.38
C SER A 168 3.54 13.17 -0.05
N SER A 169 4.81 13.21 -0.39
CA SER A 169 5.67 14.40 -0.25
C SER A 169 5.22 15.61 -1.10
N LYS A 170 4.18 15.46 -1.94
CA LYS A 170 3.62 16.54 -2.77
C LYS A 170 2.10 16.67 -2.65
N SER A 171 1.48 15.98 -1.70
CA SER A 171 0.02 16.05 -1.56
C SER A 171 -0.45 17.03 -0.49
N ASP A 172 0.46 17.70 0.21
CA ASP A 172 0.15 18.67 1.28
C ASP A 172 -0.80 18.08 2.35
N GLY A 173 -0.61 16.80 2.68
CA GLY A 173 -1.44 16.06 3.63
C GLY A 173 -2.79 15.60 3.09
N LYS A 174 -3.08 15.82 1.81
CA LYS A 174 -4.24 15.23 1.15
C LYS A 174 -3.94 13.80 0.73
N LEU A 175 -4.99 13.00 0.72
CA LEU A 175 -5.00 11.67 0.15
C LEU A 175 -4.96 11.77 -1.38
N VAL A 176 -4.06 11.02 -2.01
CA VAL A 176 -3.92 10.94 -3.47
C VAL A 176 -3.94 9.50 -3.96
N SER A 177 -4.47 9.29 -5.16
CA SER A 177 -4.47 7.99 -5.82
C SER A 177 -3.13 7.67 -6.50
N LEU A 178 -2.91 6.39 -6.81
CA LEU A 178 -1.76 5.98 -7.63
C LEU A 178 -1.81 6.57 -9.04
N ASP A 179 -3.00 6.74 -9.63
CA ASP A 179 -3.18 7.40 -10.93
C ASP A 179 -2.75 8.87 -10.87
N GLN A 180 -3.12 9.58 -9.79
CA GLN A 180 -2.72 10.96 -9.56
C GLN A 180 -1.19 11.08 -9.37
N TYR A 181 -0.56 10.13 -8.67
CA TYR A 181 0.90 10.05 -8.56
C TYR A 181 1.54 9.87 -9.94
N ILE A 182 1.05 8.92 -10.75
CA ILE A 182 1.58 8.65 -12.10
C ILE A 182 1.50 9.89 -12.99
N LYS A 183 0.37 10.61 -12.95
CA LYS A 183 0.21 11.88 -13.69
C LYS A 183 1.27 12.94 -13.30
N ARG A 184 1.84 12.87 -12.10
CA ARG A 184 2.88 13.79 -11.59
C ARG A 184 4.29 13.21 -11.66
N MET A 185 4.47 11.98 -12.19
CA MET A 185 5.78 11.38 -12.37
C MET A 185 6.64 12.23 -13.31
N LYS A 186 7.93 12.34 -12.98
CA LYS A 186 8.86 13.10 -13.82
C LYS A 186 9.12 12.36 -15.13
N SER A 187 9.45 13.11 -16.18
CA SER A 187 9.90 12.51 -17.44
C SER A 187 11.11 11.58 -17.20
N GLY A 188 11.00 10.34 -17.68
CA GLY A 188 12.01 9.30 -17.49
C GLY A 188 12.02 8.62 -16.12
N GLN A 189 11.13 8.99 -15.19
CA GLN A 189 10.90 8.24 -13.97
C GLN A 189 10.22 6.91 -14.32
N LYS A 190 10.77 5.80 -13.81
CA LYS A 190 10.25 4.45 -14.09
C LYS A 190 9.46 3.86 -12.94
N ASP A 191 9.89 4.15 -11.72
CA ASP A 191 9.38 3.50 -10.52
C ASP A 191 8.58 4.50 -9.66
N ILE A 192 7.56 4.00 -8.96
CA ILE A 192 6.81 4.72 -7.92
C ILE A 192 7.63 4.67 -6.64
N PHE A 193 8.05 5.83 -6.15
CA PHE A 193 8.83 5.92 -4.91
C PHE A 193 7.92 5.95 -3.68
N TYR A 194 8.28 5.16 -2.68
CA TYR A 194 7.59 5.14 -1.40
C TYR A 194 8.56 4.96 -0.23
N ILE A 195 8.12 5.34 0.96
CA ILE A 195 8.81 5.10 2.22
C ILE A 195 7.81 4.63 3.28
N THR A 196 8.27 3.76 4.17
CA THR A 196 7.47 3.20 5.26
C THR A 196 8.00 3.63 6.62
N GLY A 197 7.13 3.93 7.57
CA GLY A 197 7.52 4.39 8.91
C GLY A 197 6.35 4.45 9.89
N SER A 198 6.58 5.01 11.07
CA SER A 198 5.55 5.10 12.12
C SER A 198 4.72 6.38 12.07
N SER A 199 5.22 7.45 11.46
CA SER A 199 4.44 8.70 11.28
C SER A 199 4.93 9.48 10.07
N LYS A 200 4.07 10.33 9.54
CA LYS A 200 4.40 11.21 8.42
C LYS A 200 5.53 12.18 8.75
N GLU A 201 5.48 12.81 9.92
CA GLU A 201 6.45 13.82 10.36
C GLU A 201 7.86 13.23 10.44
N GLN A 202 7.97 11.97 10.85
CA GLN A 202 9.23 11.24 10.86
C GLN A 202 9.72 10.97 9.43
N LEU A 203 8.82 10.55 8.54
CA LEU A 203 9.14 10.22 7.16
C LEU A 203 9.58 11.45 6.36
N GLU A 204 8.91 12.59 6.53
CA GLU A 204 9.24 13.85 5.86
C GLU A 204 10.65 14.35 6.20
N LYS A 205 11.09 14.12 7.45
CA LYS A 205 12.43 14.49 7.94
C LYS A 205 13.50 13.44 7.65
N SER A 206 13.14 12.35 6.96
CA SER A 206 14.07 11.24 6.75
C SER A 206 15.19 11.62 5.77
N PRO A 207 16.45 11.26 6.06
CA PRO A 207 17.57 11.48 5.15
C PRO A 207 17.39 10.75 3.81
N PHE A 208 16.53 9.73 3.75
CA PHE A 208 16.20 9.01 2.52
C PHE A 208 15.51 9.88 1.45
N LEU A 209 14.90 11.00 1.84
CA LEU A 209 14.18 11.89 0.93
C LEU A 209 15.02 13.04 0.39
N GLU A 210 16.14 13.39 1.02
CA GLU A 210 16.87 14.63 0.76
C GLU A 210 17.08 14.93 -0.73
N ARG A 211 17.72 14.02 -1.47
CA ARG A 211 17.99 14.24 -2.90
C ARG A 211 16.75 14.02 -3.77
N LEU A 212 15.80 13.19 -3.35
CA LEU A 212 14.52 13.02 -4.05
C LEU A 212 13.73 14.33 -4.03
N THR A 213 13.62 14.97 -2.86
CA THR A 213 13.00 16.27 -2.66
C THR A 213 13.75 17.36 -3.44
N LYS A 214 15.08 17.44 -3.33
CA LYS A 214 15.89 18.42 -4.11
C LYS A 214 15.72 18.22 -5.63
N LYS A 215 15.59 16.98 -6.10
CA LYS A 215 15.31 16.66 -7.50
C LYS A 215 13.80 16.65 -7.80
N ASN A 216 12.93 17.13 -6.91
CA ASN A 216 11.48 17.25 -7.07
C ASN A 216 10.79 15.93 -7.53
N TYR A 217 11.19 14.79 -6.96
CA TYR A 217 10.47 13.52 -7.07
C TYR A 217 9.40 13.42 -5.98
N GLU A 218 8.27 12.80 -6.30
CA GLU A 218 7.21 12.52 -5.33
C GLU A 218 7.48 11.19 -4.64
N VAL A 219 7.25 11.13 -3.33
CA VAL A 219 7.41 9.92 -2.52
C VAL A 219 6.13 9.67 -1.73
N ILE A 220 5.56 8.48 -1.85
CA ILE A 220 4.38 8.05 -1.09
C ILE A 220 4.79 7.72 0.36
N PHE A 221 3.99 8.17 1.32
CA PHE A 221 4.15 7.87 2.74
C PHE A 221 3.23 6.72 3.16
N PHE A 222 3.84 5.64 3.64
CA PHE A 222 3.14 4.51 4.24
C PHE A 222 3.38 4.51 5.75
N THR A 223 2.34 4.83 6.50
CA THR A 223 2.41 4.99 7.96
C THR A 223 1.69 3.87 8.71
N ASP A 224 0.89 3.05 8.02
CA ASP A 224 0.20 1.94 8.67
C ASP A 224 1.04 0.66 8.63
N PRO A 225 1.03 -0.16 9.70
CA PRO A 225 1.71 -1.45 9.69
C PRO A 225 1.28 -2.39 8.55
N VAL A 226 0.01 -2.31 8.12
CA VAL A 226 -0.52 -3.12 7.01
C VAL A 226 0.13 -2.78 5.67
N ASP A 227 0.66 -1.56 5.50
CA ASP A 227 1.28 -1.13 4.25
C ASP A 227 2.55 -1.94 3.93
N GLU A 228 3.31 -2.33 4.95
CA GLU A 228 4.50 -3.19 4.79
C GLU A 228 4.15 -4.59 4.29
N TYR A 229 2.97 -5.10 4.64
CA TYR A 229 2.46 -6.36 4.11
C TYR A 229 1.88 -6.16 2.71
N LEU A 230 1.10 -5.10 2.49
CA LEU A 230 0.54 -4.74 1.18
C LEU A 230 1.61 -4.69 0.10
N MET A 231 2.76 -4.07 0.40
CA MET A 231 3.86 -3.93 -0.55
C MET A 231 4.59 -5.23 -0.89
N GLN A 232 4.30 -6.34 -0.19
CA GLN A 232 4.78 -7.67 -0.59
C GLN A 232 3.92 -8.29 -1.69
N TYR A 233 2.70 -7.78 -1.91
CA TYR A 233 1.74 -8.31 -2.89
C TYR A 233 1.51 -7.35 -4.06
N LEU A 234 1.65 -6.04 -3.84
CA LEU A 234 1.53 -5.02 -4.88
C LEU A 234 2.90 -4.74 -5.53
N MET A 235 3.27 -5.56 -6.51
CA MET A 235 4.58 -5.51 -7.17
C MET A 235 4.75 -4.31 -8.11
N ASP A 236 3.68 -3.99 -8.86
CA ASP A 236 3.62 -2.93 -9.84
C ASP A 236 2.20 -2.39 -9.99
N TYR A 237 2.07 -1.22 -10.62
CA TYR A 237 0.81 -0.57 -10.96
C TYR A 237 0.96 0.21 -12.27
N GLU A 238 0.11 -0.09 -13.26
CA GLU A 238 0.12 0.55 -14.60
C GLU A 238 1.56 0.58 -15.20
N ASP A 239 2.22 -0.59 -15.22
CA ASP A 239 3.61 -0.82 -15.68
C ASP A 239 4.73 -0.14 -14.86
N HIS A 240 4.40 0.52 -13.75
CA HIS A 240 5.37 1.11 -12.84
C HIS A 240 5.62 0.23 -11.62
N LYS A 241 6.89 -0.14 -11.39
CA LYS A 241 7.28 -0.88 -10.18
C LYS A 241 7.34 0.04 -8.98
N PHE A 242 7.17 -0.52 -7.79
CA PHE A 242 7.39 0.22 -6.55
C PHE A 242 8.84 0.13 -6.08
N GLN A 243 9.40 1.24 -5.63
CA GLN A 243 10.76 1.32 -5.08
C GLN A 243 10.75 1.96 -3.69
N ASN A 244 11.09 1.16 -2.67
CA ASN A 244 11.28 1.64 -1.31
C ASN A 244 12.57 2.47 -1.22
N VAL A 245 12.44 3.74 -0.88
CA VAL A 245 13.58 4.69 -0.82
C VAL A 245 14.44 4.52 0.44
N SER A 246 14.10 3.59 1.35
CA SER A 246 14.95 3.18 2.48
C SER A 246 15.76 1.89 2.21
N LYS A 247 15.53 1.25 1.05
CA LYS A 247 16.27 0.07 0.60
C LYS A 247 17.41 0.44 -0.34
N GLU A 248 18.40 -0.45 -0.45
CA GLU A 248 19.49 -0.30 -1.40
C GLU A 248 18.99 -0.26 -2.86
N GLY A 249 19.82 0.28 -3.76
CA GLY A 249 19.55 0.25 -5.19
C GLY A 249 18.55 1.30 -5.68
N LEU A 250 18.33 2.37 -4.90
CA LEU A 250 17.54 3.53 -5.31
C LEU A 250 18.09 4.12 -6.61
N LYS A 251 17.21 4.39 -7.59
CA LYS A 251 17.60 4.93 -8.90
C LYS A 251 17.01 6.33 -9.08
N ILE A 252 17.86 7.36 -9.04
CA ILE A 252 17.43 8.75 -9.16
C ILE A 252 18.03 9.42 -10.40
N GLY A 253 17.27 9.44 -11.50
CA GLY A 253 17.68 10.07 -12.76
C GLY A 253 18.85 9.38 -13.46
N LYS A 254 19.34 10.00 -14.54
CA LYS A 254 20.56 9.59 -15.25
C LYS A 254 21.71 10.50 -14.81
N ASP A 255 22.40 10.16 -13.72
CA ASP A 255 23.71 10.77 -13.46
C ASP A 255 24.71 10.16 -14.49
N SER A 256 25.70 10.94 -14.96
CA SER A 256 26.63 10.46 -16.01
C SER A 256 27.48 9.31 -15.47
N LYS A 257 27.38 8.12 -16.09
CA LYS A 257 28.06 6.89 -15.63
C LYS A 257 29.57 7.07 -15.41
N ASP A 258 30.23 7.92 -16.20
CA ASP A 258 31.68 8.11 -16.13
C ASP A 258 32.11 8.87 -14.86
N LYS A 259 31.44 9.99 -14.54
CA LYS A 259 31.69 10.75 -13.30
C LYS A 259 31.39 9.94 -12.04
N ASP A 260 30.39 9.06 -12.10
CA ASP A 260 30.06 8.17 -10.99
C ASP A 260 31.15 7.11 -10.74
N LYS A 261 31.89 6.71 -11.77
CA LYS A 261 32.96 5.72 -11.65
C LYS A 261 34.20 6.32 -11.02
N GLU A 262 34.66 7.46 -11.53
CA GLU A 262 35.82 8.19 -10.97
C GLU A 262 35.61 8.53 -9.50
N LEU A 263 34.42 9.03 -9.15
CA LEU A 263 34.09 9.35 -7.76
C LEU A 263 34.06 8.10 -6.87
N LYS A 264 33.55 6.97 -7.35
CA LYS A 264 33.61 5.71 -6.59
C LYS A 264 35.05 5.27 -6.38
N ASP A 265 35.87 5.39 -7.41
CA ASP A 265 37.28 5.00 -7.34
C ASP A 265 38.06 5.85 -6.33
N SER A 266 37.82 7.16 -6.25
CA SER A 266 38.48 8.04 -5.29
C SER A 266 38.11 7.77 -3.82
N PHE A 267 36.96 7.15 -3.55
CA PHE A 267 36.49 6.84 -2.19
C PHE A 267 36.69 5.37 -1.79
N LYS A 268 37.37 4.55 -2.62
CA LYS A 268 37.58 3.12 -2.35
C LYS A 268 38.26 2.88 -1.01
N ASP A 269 39.34 3.60 -0.72
CA ASP A 269 40.12 3.41 0.50
C ASP A 269 39.30 3.74 1.74
N LEU A 270 38.55 4.85 1.74
CA LEU A 270 37.63 5.19 2.82
C LEU A 270 36.54 4.12 3.01
N THR A 271 35.89 3.67 1.92
CA THR A 271 34.82 2.67 2.04
C THR A 271 35.32 1.33 2.56
N LYS A 272 36.54 0.93 2.17
CA LYS A 272 37.18 -0.28 2.69
C LYS A 272 37.55 -0.13 4.16
N TRP A 273 38.26 0.94 4.51
CA TRP A 273 38.65 1.25 5.89
C TRP A 273 37.43 1.24 6.83
N TRP A 274 36.35 1.92 6.43
CA TRP A 274 35.17 2.00 7.27
C TRP A 274 34.44 0.65 7.38
N LYS A 275 34.47 -0.17 6.32
CA LYS A 275 33.90 -1.53 6.37
C LYS A 275 34.68 -2.43 7.34
N ASP A 276 36.00 -2.31 7.35
CA ASP A 276 36.90 -3.07 8.22
C ASP A 276 36.75 -2.60 9.69
N ALA A 277 36.67 -1.27 9.91
CA ALA A 277 36.51 -0.67 11.23
C ALA A 277 35.16 -0.97 11.92
N LEU A 278 34.10 -1.26 11.15
CA LEU A 278 32.79 -1.58 11.75
C LEU A 278 32.77 -2.95 12.44
N VAL A 279 33.69 -3.88 12.13
CA VAL A 279 33.89 -5.24 12.72
C VAL A 279 32.63 -6.10 12.92
N THR A 280 31.44 -5.65 12.48
CA THR A 280 30.18 -6.36 12.69
C THR A 280 29.77 -7.15 11.46
N GLU A 281 29.25 -8.36 11.68
CA GLU A 281 28.64 -9.18 10.62
C GLU A 281 27.31 -8.57 10.09
N ASN A 282 26.75 -7.60 10.82
CA ASN A 282 25.48 -6.95 10.51
C ASN A 282 25.57 -5.93 9.37
N VAL A 283 26.76 -5.43 9.05
CA VAL A 283 26.99 -4.53 7.91
C VAL A 283 27.63 -5.32 6.77
N ASP A 284 26.95 -5.39 5.64
CA ASP A 284 27.41 -6.05 4.42
C ASP A 284 28.47 -5.21 3.68
N SER A 285 28.22 -3.93 3.49
CA SER A 285 29.08 -3.06 2.69
C SER A 285 28.94 -1.59 3.07
N VAL A 286 29.99 -0.80 2.78
CA VAL A 286 29.98 0.66 2.80
C VAL A 286 30.05 1.15 1.36
N LYS A 287 29.15 2.05 0.96
CA LYS A 287 29.02 2.51 -0.44
C LYS A 287 28.76 4.02 -0.51
N LEU A 288 29.08 4.64 -1.64
CA LEU A 288 28.67 6.02 -1.87
C LEU A 288 27.14 6.10 -2.09
N SER A 289 26.52 7.06 -1.41
CA SER A 289 25.10 7.33 -1.55
C SER A 289 24.80 8.16 -2.77
N ASN A 290 23.75 7.77 -3.49
CA ASN A 290 23.13 8.62 -4.49
C ASN A 290 21.87 9.34 -3.97
N ARG A 291 21.45 9.12 -2.72
CA ARG A 291 20.19 9.63 -2.13
C ARG A 291 20.39 10.77 -1.13
N LEU A 292 21.58 10.85 -0.53
CA LEU A 292 21.92 11.88 0.43
C LEU A 292 22.27 13.22 -0.25
N ALA A 293 21.90 14.29 0.42
CA ALA A 293 22.28 15.65 0.07
C ALA A 293 23.02 16.34 1.21
N ASP A 294 22.44 16.34 2.41
CA ASP A 294 22.89 17.10 3.57
C ASP A 294 23.37 16.19 4.70
N SER A 295 22.84 14.97 4.83
CA SER A 295 23.33 14.03 5.84
C SER A 295 24.69 13.41 5.45
N PRO A 296 25.57 13.11 6.42
CA PRO A 296 26.88 12.51 6.15
C PRO A 296 26.79 11.05 5.74
N CYS A 297 25.91 10.27 6.36
CA CYS A 297 25.71 8.87 6.05
C CYS A 297 24.29 8.41 6.43
N VAL A 298 23.89 7.23 5.94
CA VAL A 298 22.63 6.58 6.28
C VAL A 298 22.77 5.07 6.18
N VAL A 299 22.06 4.33 7.03
CA VAL A 299 22.00 2.87 6.97
C VAL A 299 20.78 2.46 6.15
N VAL A 300 20.98 1.72 5.06
CA VAL A 300 19.89 1.14 4.25
C VAL A 300 19.79 -0.36 4.49
N THR A 301 18.57 -0.87 4.28
CA THR A 301 18.30 -2.31 4.25
C THR A 301 18.58 -2.89 2.86
N SER A 302 18.83 -4.19 2.78
CA SER A 302 19.00 -4.88 1.50
C SER A 302 17.75 -4.77 0.62
N LYS A 303 17.93 -4.98 -0.69
CA LYS A 303 16.84 -4.88 -1.66
C LYS A 303 15.77 -5.93 -1.37
N PHE A 304 16.23 -7.13 -1.05
CA PHE A 304 15.41 -8.27 -0.62
C PHE A 304 15.34 -8.33 0.90
N GLY A 305 14.30 -8.96 1.46
CA GLY A 305 14.09 -9.04 2.90
C GLY A 305 13.29 -7.87 3.47
N TRP A 306 13.33 -7.70 4.78
CA TRP A 306 12.56 -6.71 5.52
C TRP A 306 13.16 -5.30 5.43
N SER A 307 12.28 -4.31 5.44
CA SER A 307 12.65 -2.92 5.74
C SER A 307 12.92 -2.77 7.24
N ALA A 308 13.55 -1.66 7.64
CA ALA A 308 13.73 -1.35 9.07
C ALA A 308 12.39 -1.22 9.81
N ASN A 309 11.34 -0.71 9.14
CA ASN A 309 10.02 -0.58 9.75
C ASN A 309 9.30 -1.94 9.84
N MET A 310 9.42 -2.82 8.85
CA MET A 310 8.92 -4.19 8.96
C MET A 310 9.61 -4.96 10.09
N GLU A 311 10.91 -4.78 10.27
CA GLU A 311 11.63 -5.36 11.41
C GLU A 311 11.09 -4.90 12.76
N ARG A 312 10.84 -3.60 12.90
CA ARG A 312 10.22 -3.03 14.11
C ARG A 312 8.84 -3.65 14.37
N ILE A 313 8.02 -3.79 13.33
CA ILE A 313 6.70 -4.43 13.43
C ILE A 313 6.85 -5.88 13.90
N MET A 314 7.76 -6.65 13.28
CA MET A 314 7.97 -8.06 13.60
C MET A 314 8.56 -8.28 14.99
N GLN A 315 9.47 -7.41 15.44
CA GLN A 315 10.01 -7.46 16.81
C GLN A 315 8.95 -7.15 17.87
N SER A 316 7.93 -6.35 17.54
CA SER A 316 6.83 -6.05 18.45
C SER A 316 5.79 -7.18 18.56
N GLN A 317 5.84 -8.19 17.68
CA GLN A 317 4.93 -9.35 17.75
C GLN A 317 5.49 -10.40 18.70
N THR A 318 4.76 -10.67 19.78
CA THR A 318 5.17 -11.55 20.89
C THR A 318 5.27 -13.04 20.54
N LEU A 319 4.72 -13.48 19.41
CA LEU A 319 4.61 -14.90 19.02
C LEU A 319 5.51 -15.32 17.85
N SER A 320 6.39 -14.44 17.37
CA SER A 320 7.22 -14.75 16.19
C SER A 320 8.52 -15.45 16.56
N ASP A 321 8.85 -16.53 15.84
CA ASP A 321 10.07 -17.31 15.99
C ASP A 321 11.31 -16.50 15.57
N ALA A 322 12.18 -16.18 16.53
CA ALA A 322 13.37 -15.35 16.37
C ALA A 322 14.35 -15.90 15.31
N SER A 323 14.39 -17.23 15.10
CA SER A 323 15.29 -17.85 14.13
C SER A 323 14.88 -17.56 12.69
N LYS A 324 13.58 -17.60 12.39
CA LYS A 324 13.01 -17.25 11.08
C LYS A 324 13.15 -15.76 10.77
N GLN A 325 13.12 -14.92 11.80
CA GLN A 325 13.32 -13.48 11.64
C GLN A 325 14.74 -13.14 11.15
N ALA A 326 15.77 -13.83 11.66
CA ALA A 326 17.16 -13.50 11.37
C ALA A 326 17.49 -13.55 9.87
N TYR A 327 16.95 -14.54 9.15
CA TYR A 327 17.10 -14.65 7.70
C TYR A 327 16.43 -13.50 6.94
N MET A 328 15.29 -13.00 7.45
CA MET A 328 14.50 -11.97 6.79
C MET A 328 15.00 -10.55 7.04
N ARG A 329 15.70 -10.27 8.16
CA ARG A 329 16.29 -8.94 8.42
C ARG A 329 17.33 -8.54 7.37
N GLY A 330 18.06 -9.51 6.82
CA GLY A 330 19.15 -9.25 5.90
C GLY A 330 20.28 -8.43 6.53
N LYS A 331 21.38 -8.28 5.80
CA LYS A 331 22.49 -7.42 6.21
C LYS A 331 22.21 -5.95 5.85
N ARG A 332 22.95 -5.03 6.47
CA ARG A 332 22.85 -3.58 6.25
C ARG A 332 23.89 -3.04 5.29
N VAL A 333 23.58 -1.96 4.60
CA VAL A 333 24.56 -1.21 3.82
C VAL A 333 24.67 0.19 4.41
N LEU A 334 25.88 0.62 4.72
CA LEU A 334 26.14 2.01 5.10
C LEU A 334 26.37 2.81 3.82
N GLU A 335 25.50 3.76 3.53
CA GLU A 335 25.69 4.70 2.44
C GLU A 335 26.28 6.01 2.96
N ILE A 336 27.38 6.50 2.36
CA ILE A 336 28.08 7.73 2.76
C ILE A 336 27.90 8.83 1.70
N ASN A 337 27.82 10.09 2.13
CA ASN A 337 27.65 11.24 1.25
C ASN A 337 29.01 11.85 0.88
N PRO A 338 29.53 11.63 -0.34
CA PRO A 338 30.86 12.12 -0.75
C PRO A 338 30.92 13.66 -0.84
N ARG A 339 29.78 14.34 -0.79
CA ARG A 339 29.69 15.81 -0.83
C ARG A 339 29.77 16.44 0.56
N HIS A 340 29.59 15.66 1.62
CA HIS A 340 29.51 16.18 2.98
C HIS A 340 30.91 16.52 3.55
N PRO A 341 31.11 17.69 4.19
CA PRO A 341 32.42 18.10 4.72
C PRO A 341 33.07 17.06 5.64
N ILE A 342 32.30 16.48 6.58
CA ILE A 342 32.81 15.44 7.50
C ILE A 342 33.33 14.21 6.74
N ILE A 343 32.67 13.82 5.64
CA ILE A 343 33.06 12.63 4.88
C ILE A 343 34.33 12.90 4.07
N LYS A 344 34.52 14.14 3.58
CA LYS A 344 35.76 14.56 2.92
C LYS A 344 36.93 14.62 3.90
N GLU A 345 36.73 15.24 5.06
CA GLU A 345 37.73 15.27 6.13
C GLU A 345 38.13 13.86 6.56
N LEU A 346 37.17 12.95 6.73
CA LEU A 346 37.44 11.56 7.06
C LEU A 346 38.24 10.85 5.96
N GLN A 347 37.92 11.12 4.69
CA GLN A 347 38.68 10.59 3.55
C GLN A 347 40.14 11.06 3.58
N GLU A 348 40.38 12.34 3.86
CA GLU A 348 41.73 12.91 3.95
C GLU A 348 42.53 12.31 5.10
N ARG A 349 41.91 12.12 6.27
CA ARG A 349 42.55 11.47 7.41
C ARG A 349 42.94 10.03 7.13
N VAL A 350 42.01 9.22 6.59
CA VAL A 350 42.30 7.82 6.23
C VAL A 350 43.40 7.72 5.17
N ALA A 351 43.53 8.71 4.28
CA ALA A 351 44.61 8.76 3.31
C ALA A 351 45.97 9.15 3.92
N GLN A 352 45.98 9.91 5.02
CA GLN A 352 47.21 10.31 5.73
C GLN A 352 47.66 9.24 6.72
N ASP A 353 46.72 8.73 7.52
CA ASP A 353 46.94 7.72 8.54
C ASP A 353 45.67 6.84 8.69
N PRO A 354 45.71 5.57 8.24
CA PRO A 354 44.60 4.64 8.41
C PRO A 354 44.44 4.08 9.84
N GLU A 355 45.43 4.24 10.74
CA GLU A 355 45.35 3.80 12.14
C GLU A 355 44.69 4.84 13.04
#